data_AF-A0A841FXS6-F1
#
_entry.id   AF-A0A841FXS6-F1
#
_cell.length_a   1.000
_cell.length_b   1.000
_cell.length_c   1.000
_cell.angle_alpha   90.00
_cell.angle_beta   90.00
_cell.angle_gamma   90.00
#
_symmetry.space_group_name_H-M   'P 1'
#
loop_
_entity.id
_entity.type
_entity.pdbx_description
1 polymer ?
#
loop_
_entity_poly.entity_id
_entity_poly.type
_entity_poly.pdbx_seq_one_letter_code
_entity_poly.pdbx_strand_id
1 'polypeptide(L)'
;MSLLAASGSTRAWRRLRAWILDRDGWTCLVPGPTGTPCGRYARTVDHIVPRAHGGGDEPGNLRAACSTCNTRSGALVRRPGALVVVIGPPCGGKTTRVRDLATEQDAIVDYDDLVEAFGGTRYGRDRLPIRLAGVARAAAVRSLLATPPTGGTVYIVHTAPGRGQVAAYARAGAVFELVDPGREECLRRAARERPSQWARYVADWYTDPPRLPTSAPTAAPSASRW
;
A
#
# COMPACT_ATOMS: atom_id res chain seq x y z
N MET A 1 -1.27 26.32 1.96
CA MET A 1 -1.89 26.49 0.62
C MET A 1 -0.99 25.86 -0.42
N SER A 2 -1.56 25.03 -1.31
CA SER A 2 -0.84 24.31 -2.35
C SER A 2 -0.09 25.27 -3.27
N LEU A 3 1.21 25.06 -3.43
CA LEU A 3 2.06 25.86 -4.30
C LEU A 3 2.00 25.37 -5.76
N LEU A 4 1.01 24.64 -6.24
CA LEU A 4 1.02 24.09 -7.60
C LEU A 4 -0.11 24.61 -8.50
N ALA A 5 0.28 25.05 -9.70
CA ALA A 5 -0.60 25.18 -10.86
C ALA A 5 -0.72 23.83 -11.59
N ALA A 6 -1.76 23.67 -12.43
CA ALA A 6 -2.16 22.44 -13.12
C ALA A 6 -1.07 21.75 -14.00
N SER A 7 0.10 22.37 -14.20
CA SER A 7 1.26 21.82 -14.92
C SER A 7 2.34 21.19 -14.04
N GLY A 8 2.13 21.09 -12.72
CA GLY A 8 2.93 20.22 -11.84
C GLY A 8 4.28 20.76 -11.36
N SER A 9 4.65 22.02 -11.63
CA SER A 9 5.90 22.60 -11.09
C SER A 9 5.92 24.13 -11.06
N THR A 10 5.54 24.73 -9.92
CA THR A 10 5.77 26.17 -9.74
C THR A 10 7.23 26.49 -9.46
N ARG A 11 7.60 27.75 -9.64
CA ARG A 11 8.92 28.27 -9.28
C ARG A 11 9.23 28.06 -7.79
N ALA A 12 8.22 28.18 -6.94
CA ALA A 12 8.33 27.95 -5.50
C ALA A 12 8.67 26.49 -5.20
N TRP A 13 7.96 25.54 -5.82
CA TRP A 13 8.24 24.11 -5.68
C TRP A 13 9.64 23.73 -6.16
N ARG A 14 10.11 24.29 -7.30
CA ARG A 14 11.46 24.03 -7.81
C ARG A 14 12.54 24.47 -6.83
N ARG A 15 12.39 25.65 -6.24
CA ARG A 15 13.31 26.16 -5.21
C ARG A 15 13.32 25.29 -3.97
N LEU A 16 12.15 24.96 -3.45
CA LEU A 16 11.99 24.10 -2.27
C LEU A 16 12.59 22.71 -2.51
N ARG A 17 12.32 22.10 -3.66
CA ARG A 17 12.89 20.80 -4.04
C ARG A 17 14.42 20.82 -4.07
N ALA A 18 15.02 21.83 -4.68
CA ALA A 18 16.47 21.96 -4.72
C ALA A 18 17.06 22.06 -3.31
N TRP A 19 16.45 22.89 -2.46
CA TRP A 19 16.85 23.05 -1.07
C TRP A 19 16.75 21.75 -0.27
N ILE A 20 15.68 20.96 -0.42
CA ILE A 20 15.55 19.65 0.25
C ILE A 20 16.63 18.66 -0.21
N LEU A 21 16.93 18.64 -1.51
CA LEU A 21 17.98 17.76 -2.05
C LEU A 21 19.36 18.14 -1.51
N ASP A 22 19.68 19.43 -1.43
CA ASP A 22 20.93 19.92 -0.85
C ASP A 22 21.01 19.63 0.66
N ARG A 23 19.92 19.87 1.40
CA ARG A 23 19.82 19.57 2.85
C ARG A 23 20.15 18.11 3.15
N ASP A 24 19.65 17.22 2.32
CA ASP A 24 19.77 15.77 2.49
C ASP A 24 21.01 15.19 1.78
N GLY A 25 21.92 16.04 1.29
CA GLY A 25 23.16 15.63 0.64
C GLY A 25 22.92 14.77 -0.61
N TRP A 26 21.85 15.03 -1.34
CA TRP A 26 21.42 14.27 -2.52
C TRP A 26 21.29 12.76 -2.26
N THR A 27 21.03 12.37 -1.01
CA THR A 27 20.98 10.98 -0.57
C THR A 27 19.56 10.59 -0.23
N CYS A 28 19.12 9.42 -0.69
CA CYS A 28 17.77 8.93 -0.46
C CYS A 28 17.59 8.59 1.03
N LEU A 29 16.75 9.36 1.71
CA LEU A 29 16.43 9.20 3.13
C LEU A 29 15.17 8.37 3.39
N VAL A 30 14.59 7.78 2.35
CA VAL A 30 13.46 6.85 2.50
C VAL A 30 13.95 5.61 3.27
N PRO A 31 13.35 5.27 4.44
CA PRO A 31 13.73 4.10 5.21
C PRO A 31 13.54 2.82 4.40
N GLY A 32 14.55 1.96 4.45
CA GLY A 32 14.47 0.57 4.00
C GLY A 32 13.76 -0.30 5.04
N PRO A 33 13.68 -1.62 4.76
CA PRO A 33 12.98 -2.58 5.62
C PRO A 33 13.47 -2.61 7.07
N THR A 34 14.75 -2.37 7.29
CA THR A 34 15.42 -2.39 8.60
C THR A 34 15.40 -1.04 9.32
N GLY A 35 14.72 -0.03 8.78
CA GLY A 35 14.74 1.34 9.29
C GLY A 35 15.96 2.16 8.84
N THR A 36 16.96 1.54 8.20
CA THR A 36 18.13 2.23 7.65
C THR A 36 17.75 3.00 6.38
N PRO A 37 18.20 4.26 6.19
CA PRO A 37 17.99 5.01 4.95
C PRO A 37 18.48 4.27 3.70
N CYS A 38 17.75 4.39 2.61
CA CYS A 38 18.07 3.74 1.33
C CYS A 38 19.48 4.11 0.78
N GLY A 39 19.98 5.32 1.05
CA GLY A 39 21.36 5.72 0.74
C GLY A 39 21.70 5.93 -0.74
N ARG A 40 20.81 5.57 -1.69
CA ARG A 40 21.03 5.80 -3.13
C ARG A 40 20.95 7.28 -3.48
N TYR A 41 21.57 7.68 -4.59
CA TYR A 41 21.48 9.03 -5.13
C TYR A 41 20.01 9.45 -5.37
N ALA A 42 19.62 10.57 -4.80
CA ALA A 42 18.29 11.13 -4.87
C ALA A 42 18.21 12.21 -5.95
N ARG A 43 17.22 12.11 -6.83
CA ARG A 43 16.89 13.16 -7.81
C ARG A 43 15.53 13.76 -7.56
N THR A 44 14.75 13.20 -6.63
CA THR A 44 13.35 13.52 -6.37
C THR A 44 13.14 13.79 -4.88
N VAL A 45 12.00 14.38 -4.54
CA VAL A 45 11.61 14.67 -3.16
C VAL A 45 10.29 13.96 -2.90
N ASP A 46 10.25 13.30 -1.75
CA ASP A 46 9.14 12.52 -1.23
C ASP A 46 8.46 13.25 -0.07
N HIS A 47 7.14 13.10 0.02
CA HIS A 47 6.33 13.56 1.14
C HIS A 47 6.25 12.43 2.18
N ILE A 48 6.80 12.67 3.37
CA ILE A 48 6.80 11.69 4.48
C ILE A 48 5.36 11.29 4.83
N VAL A 49 4.49 12.29 5.01
CA VAL A 49 3.04 12.16 4.99
C VAL A 49 2.56 12.53 3.59
N PRO A 50 2.02 11.59 2.80
CA PRO A 50 1.54 11.87 1.45
C PRO A 50 0.47 12.96 1.42
N ARG A 51 0.42 13.75 0.34
CA ARG A 51 -0.61 14.79 0.15
C ARG A 51 -2.04 14.26 0.19
N ALA A 52 -2.27 13.05 -0.31
CA ALA A 52 -3.58 12.39 -0.23
C ALA A 52 -4.06 12.18 1.22
N HIS A 53 -3.14 12.18 2.18
CA HIS A 53 -3.40 12.09 3.62
C HIS A 53 -3.24 13.45 4.33
N GLY A 54 -3.28 14.55 3.59
CA GLY A 54 -3.22 15.91 4.16
C GLY A 54 -1.82 16.44 4.44
N GLY A 55 -0.75 15.72 4.07
CA GLY A 55 0.61 16.23 4.21
C GLY A 55 0.87 17.43 3.29
N GLY A 56 1.50 18.46 3.83
CA GLY A 56 1.81 19.69 3.10
C GLY A 56 3.24 19.71 2.55
N ASP A 57 3.62 20.84 1.98
CA ASP A 57 4.96 21.07 1.41
C ASP A 57 5.93 21.67 2.43
N GLU A 58 5.64 21.59 3.72
CA GLU A 58 6.55 22.04 4.77
C GLU A 58 7.87 21.24 4.74
N PRO A 59 9.03 21.89 4.90
CA PRO A 59 10.33 21.24 4.92
C PRO A 59 10.44 19.97 5.79
N GLY A 60 9.77 19.96 6.94
CA GLY A 60 9.78 18.81 7.86
C GLY A 60 9.01 17.59 7.36
N ASN A 61 8.09 17.78 6.40
CA ASN A 61 7.34 16.70 5.75
C ASN A 61 7.98 16.25 4.44
N LEU A 62 9.10 16.84 4.03
CA LEU A 62 9.79 16.54 2.79
C LEU A 62 11.13 15.86 3.06
N ARG A 63 11.50 14.89 2.23
CA ARG A 63 12.82 14.24 2.23
C ARG A 63 13.30 13.93 0.83
N ALA A 64 14.62 13.86 0.63
CA ALA A 64 15.21 13.40 -0.60
C ALA A 64 14.92 11.91 -0.82
N ALA A 65 14.54 11.56 -2.04
CA ALA A 65 14.24 10.20 -2.47
C ALA A 65 14.86 9.90 -3.83
N CYS A 66 15.41 8.70 -3.99
CA CYS A 66 15.74 8.17 -5.32
C CYS A 66 14.44 7.93 -6.09
N SER A 67 14.50 7.97 -7.43
CA SER A 67 13.32 7.79 -8.28
C SER A 67 12.55 6.50 -7.92
N THR A 68 13.25 5.40 -7.67
CA THR A 68 12.64 4.12 -7.26
C THR A 68 11.88 4.22 -5.95
N CYS A 69 12.45 4.87 -4.93
CA CYS A 69 11.77 5.02 -3.65
C CYS A 69 10.63 6.03 -3.74
N ASN A 70 10.81 7.13 -4.46
CA ASN A 70 9.77 8.14 -4.64
C ASN A 70 8.56 7.60 -5.40
N THR A 71 8.77 6.73 -6.39
CA THR A 71 7.67 6.01 -7.07
C THR A 71 7.05 4.93 -6.17
N ARG A 72 7.77 4.44 -5.16
CA ARG A 72 7.26 3.52 -4.12
C ARG A 72 6.57 4.24 -2.95
N SER A 73 6.78 5.54 -2.79
CA SER A 73 6.27 6.33 -1.65
C SER A 73 4.80 6.72 -1.83
N GLY A 74 3.94 5.71 -1.79
CA GLY A 74 2.65 5.73 -1.09
C GLY A 74 2.72 4.70 0.03
N ALA A 75 3.85 4.71 0.76
CA ALA A 75 4.41 3.56 1.43
C ALA A 75 3.47 2.99 2.50
N LEU A 76 2.90 1.81 2.23
CA LEU A 76 2.34 0.92 3.24
C LEU A 76 3.24 0.94 4.49
N VAL A 77 2.67 1.32 5.65
CA VAL A 77 3.36 1.42 6.94
C VAL A 77 2.87 0.33 7.89
N ARG A 78 3.78 -0.25 8.68
CA ARG A 78 3.44 -1.24 9.70
C ARG A 78 2.72 -0.56 10.86
N ARG A 79 1.60 -1.13 11.31
CA ARG A 79 0.74 -0.57 12.35
C ARG A 79 0.41 -1.67 13.37
N PRO A 80 1.21 -1.82 14.44
CA PRO A 80 0.98 -2.81 15.48
C PRO A 80 -0.47 -2.78 15.99
N GLY A 81 -1.12 -3.95 16.11
CA GLY A 81 -2.51 -4.08 16.51
C GLY A 81 -3.54 -3.64 15.46
N ALA A 82 -3.13 -3.29 14.25
CA ALA A 82 -4.05 -2.88 13.19
C ALA A 82 -4.37 -4.04 12.23
N LEU A 83 -5.61 -4.03 11.76
CA LEU A 83 -6.02 -4.74 10.55
C LEU A 83 -5.82 -3.82 9.34
N VAL A 84 -4.94 -4.20 8.42
CA VAL A 84 -4.60 -3.41 7.23
C VAL A 84 -5.06 -4.12 5.97
N VAL A 85 -5.98 -3.53 5.21
CA VAL A 85 -6.45 -4.05 3.92
C VAL A 85 -5.66 -3.40 2.80
N VAL A 86 -4.80 -4.20 2.18
CA VAL A 86 -3.90 -3.77 1.10
C VAL A 86 -4.58 -3.99 -0.25
N ILE A 87 -4.96 -2.89 -0.89
CA ILE A 87 -5.73 -2.85 -2.14
C ILE A 87 -4.83 -2.37 -3.27
N GLY A 88 -5.19 -2.71 -4.51
CA GLY A 88 -4.46 -2.25 -5.69
C GLY A 88 -4.63 -3.19 -6.87
N PRO A 89 -4.26 -2.75 -8.08
CA PRO A 89 -4.42 -3.51 -9.31
C PRO A 89 -3.67 -4.86 -9.25
N PRO A 90 -4.11 -5.87 -10.02
CA PRO A 90 -3.27 -7.01 -10.36
C PRO A 90 -1.89 -6.52 -10.83
N CYS A 91 -0.84 -7.25 -10.48
CA CYS A 91 0.55 -6.88 -10.79
C CYS A 91 1.07 -5.57 -10.13
N GLY A 92 0.28 -4.94 -9.25
CA GLY A 92 0.69 -3.71 -8.54
C GLY A 92 1.85 -3.89 -7.55
N GLY A 93 2.17 -5.13 -7.16
CA GLY A 93 3.25 -5.43 -6.20
C GLY A 93 2.81 -5.46 -4.74
N LYS A 94 1.50 -5.62 -4.48
CA LYS A 94 0.91 -5.72 -3.13
C LYS A 94 1.62 -6.75 -2.24
N THR A 95 1.71 -7.99 -2.72
CA THR A 95 2.31 -9.12 -1.97
C THR A 95 3.78 -8.83 -1.63
N THR A 96 4.57 -8.39 -2.61
CA THR A 96 5.97 -7.99 -2.39
C THR A 96 6.06 -6.88 -1.35
N ARG A 97 5.19 -5.86 -1.44
CA ARG A 97 5.20 -4.72 -0.53
C ARG A 97 4.87 -5.13 0.91
N VAL A 98 3.90 -6.01 1.09
CA VAL A 98 3.53 -6.53 2.42
C VAL A 98 4.66 -7.37 3.00
N ARG A 99 5.29 -8.24 2.20
CA ARG A 99 6.41 -9.07 2.65
C ARG A 99 7.65 -8.28 3.03
N ASP A 100 7.96 -7.22 2.29
CA ASP A 100 9.08 -6.32 2.60
C ASP A 100 8.87 -5.57 3.93
N LEU A 101 7.63 -5.49 4.42
CA LEU A 101 7.25 -4.71 5.60
C LEU A 101 6.97 -5.58 6.83
N ALA A 102 6.35 -6.75 6.62
CA ALA A 102 5.91 -7.62 7.69
C ALA A 102 7.11 -8.19 8.46
N THR A 103 6.99 -8.23 9.78
CA THR A 103 7.97 -8.89 10.66
C THR A 103 7.42 -10.23 11.16
N GLU A 104 8.21 -10.96 11.93
CA GLU A 104 7.80 -12.19 12.64
C GLU A 104 6.62 -12.00 13.61
N GLN A 105 6.31 -10.76 13.97
CA GLN A 105 5.17 -10.42 14.82
C GLN A 105 3.88 -10.16 14.03
N ASP A 106 3.95 -10.13 12.70
CA ASP A 106 2.82 -9.79 11.83
C ASP A 106 2.26 -11.03 11.14
N ALA A 107 1.04 -10.92 10.61
CA ALA A 107 0.43 -11.96 9.80
C ALA A 107 -0.02 -11.43 8.43
N ILE A 108 0.09 -12.28 7.40
CA ILE A 108 -0.30 -11.97 6.02
C ILE A 108 -1.41 -12.93 5.59
N VAL A 109 -2.58 -12.38 5.26
CA VAL A 109 -3.68 -13.10 4.64
C VAL A 109 -3.70 -12.75 3.14
N ASP A 110 -2.92 -13.51 2.37
CA ASP A 110 -2.86 -13.43 0.91
C ASP A 110 -3.50 -14.68 0.28
N TYR A 111 -4.38 -14.46 -0.70
CA TYR A 111 -5.05 -15.56 -1.39
C TYR A 111 -4.07 -16.43 -2.18
N ASP A 112 -3.09 -15.81 -2.86
CA ASP A 112 -2.11 -16.54 -3.66
C ASP A 112 -1.20 -17.41 -2.78
N ASP A 113 -0.86 -16.93 -1.57
CA ASP A 113 -0.05 -17.65 -0.58
C ASP A 113 -0.80 -18.87 -0.05
N LEU A 114 -2.10 -18.72 0.21
CA LEU A 114 -2.95 -19.84 0.63
C LEU A 114 -3.10 -20.89 -0.48
N VAL A 115 -3.26 -20.47 -1.74
CA VAL A 115 -3.32 -21.42 -2.88
C VAL A 115 -2.04 -22.24 -2.96
N GLU A 116 -0.89 -21.59 -2.85
CA GLU A 116 0.42 -22.25 -2.86
C GLU A 116 0.60 -23.20 -1.67
N ALA A 117 0.22 -22.76 -0.46
CA ALA A 117 0.27 -23.59 0.74
C ALA A 117 -0.60 -24.86 0.66
N PHE A 118 -1.71 -24.82 -0.07
CA PHE A 118 -2.56 -25.98 -0.35
C PHE A 118 -2.10 -26.82 -1.56
N GLY A 119 -0.87 -26.62 -2.04
CA GLY A 119 -0.26 -27.40 -3.12
C GLY A 119 -0.64 -26.96 -4.52
N GLY A 120 -1.26 -25.78 -4.68
CA GLY A 120 -1.55 -25.18 -5.98
C GLY A 120 -0.39 -24.36 -6.52
N THR A 121 -0.47 -23.98 -7.80
CA THR A 121 0.43 -22.96 -8.37
C THR A 121 -0.20 -21.59 -8.25
N ARG A 122 0.56 -20.56 -7.86
CA ARG A 122 0.09 -19.16 -7.91
C ARG A 122 -0.42 -18.83 -9.30
N TYR A 123 -1.61 -18.23 -9.38
CA TYR A 123 -2.27 -17.91 -10.66
C TYR A 123 -2.61 -19.13 -11.53
N GLY A 124 -2.47 -20.34 -10.97
CA GLY A 124 -2.89 -21.59 -11.60
C GLY A 124 -4.41 -21.71 -11.67
N ARG A 125 -4.89 -22.83 -12.20
CA ARG A 125 -6.32 -23.09 -12.41
C ARG A 125 -6.84 -24.28 -11.61
N ASP A 126 -6.03 -24.79 -10.68
CA ASP A 126 -6.32 -26.01 -9.94
C ASP A 126 -7.47 -25.78 -8.95
N ARG A 127 -8.61 -26.43 -9.21
CA ARG A 127 -9.87 -26.13 -8.51
C ARG A 127 -9.82 -26.42 -7.01
N LEU A 128 -9.13 -27.49 -6.60
CA LEU A 128 -9.10 -27.91 -5.19
C LEU A 128 -8.30 -26.92 -4.32
N PRO A 129 -7.02 -26.59 -4.61
CA PRO A 129 -6.29 -25.56 -3.86
C PRO A 129 -6.97 -24.19 -3.86
N ILE A 130 -7.53 -23.76 -5.00
CA ILE A 130 -8.30 -22.52 -5.14
C ILE A 130 -9.50 -22.48 -4.19
N ARG A 131 -10.27 -23.57 -4.12
CA ARG A 131 -11.42 -23.69 -3.21
C ARG A 131 -10.99 -23.66 -1.76
N LEU A 132 -9.97 -24.44 -1.38
CA LEU A 132 -9.46 -24.50 0.00
C LEU A 132 -8.92 -23.14 0.46
N ALA A 133 -8.15 -22.46 -0.40
CA ALA A 133 -7.68 -21.10 -0.15
C ALA A 133 -8.85 -20.13 0.05
N GLY A 134 -9.93 -20.26 -0.73
CA GLY A 134 -11.14 -19.45 -0.58
C GLY A 134 -11.79 -19.62 0.79
N VAL A 135 -11.95 -20.86 1.24
CA VAL A 135 -12.53 -21.18 2.55
C VAL A 135 -11.64 -20.69 3.69
N ALA A 136 -10.33 -20.99 3.63
CA ALA A 136 -9.36 -20.58 4.65
C ALA A 136 -9.30 -19.05 4.78
N ARG A 137 -9.23 -18.34 3.65
CA ARG A 137 -9.25 -16.88 3.61
C ARG A 137 -10.53 -16.33 4.21
N ALA A 138 -11.70 -16.87 3.83
CA ALA A 138 -12.98 -16.41 4.35
C ALA A 138 -13.09 -16.60 5.87
N ALA A 139 -12.60 -17.73 6.39
CA ALA A 139 -12.56 -18.00 7.83
C ALA A 139 -11.62 -17.04 8.56
N ALA A 140 -10.40 -16.82 8.05
CA ALA A 140 -9.44 -15.89 8.62
C ALA A 140 -10.00 -14.46 8.67
N VAL A 141 -10.55 -13.98 7.54
CA VAL A 141 -11.17 -12.64 7.47
C VAL A 141 -12.33 -12.51 8.45
N ARG A 142 -13.23 -13.50 8.52
CA ARG A 142 -14.36 -13.48 9.47
C ARG A 142 -13.88 -13.41 10.92
N SER A 143 -12.83 -14.16 11.27
CA SER A 143 -12.23 -14.12 12.60
C SER A 143 -11.69 -12.72 12.93
N LEU A 144 -10.92 -12.12 12.02
CA LEU A 144 -10.32 -10.78 12.19
C LEU A 144 -11.36 -9.65 12.27
N LEU A 145 -12.50 -9.80 11.58
CA LEU A 145 -13.61 -8.86 11.65
C LEU A 145 -14.38 -8.95 12.98
N ALA A 146 -14.42 -10.13 13.60
CA ALA A 146 -15.05 -10.33 14.90
C ALA A 146 -14.12 -9.93 16.06
N THR A 147 -12.83 -10.22 15.91
CA THR A 147 -11.79 -9.97 16.91
C THR A 147 -10.58 -9.33 16.24
N PRO A 148 -10.45 -7.99 16.29
CA PRO A 148 -9.29 -7.29 15.74
C PRO A 148 -7.98 -7.76 16.37
N PRO A 149 -6.85 -7.70 15.64
CA PRO A 149 -5.57 -8.17 16.13
C PRO A 149 -5.06 -7.34 17.32
N THR A 150 -4.33 -8.00 18.23
CA THR A 150 -3.58 -7.35 19.30
C THR A 150 -2.09 -7.64 19.14
N GLY A 151 -1.23 -6.65 19.41
CA GLY A 151 0.21 -6.77 19.21
C GLY A 151 0.64 -6.61 17.75
N GLY A 152 0.53 -7.66 16.95
CA GLY A 152 0.98 -7.70 15.56
C GLY A 152 0.11 -6.91 14.57
N THR A 153 0.66 -6.55 13.40
CA THR A 153 -0.15 -6.05 12.28
C THR A 153 -0.69 -7.25 11.49
N VAL A 154 -1.95 -7.22 11.08
CA VAL A 154 -2.49 -8.22 10.15
C VAL A 154 -2.81 -7.57 8.81
N TYR A 155 -2.15 -8.04 7.75
CA TYR A 155 -2.36 -7.55 6.40
C TYR A 155 -3.29 -8.47 5.62
N ILE A 156 -4.38 -7.93 5.08
CA ILE A 156 -5.25 -8.61 4.12
C ILE A 156 -4.92 -8.07 2.73
N VAL A 157 -4.24 -8.87 1.89
CA VAL A 157 -4.04 -8.51 0.48
C VAL A 157 -5.34 -8.74 -0.28
N HIS A 158 -5.98 -7.68 -0.77
CA HIS A 158 -7.25 -7.78 -1.49
C HIS A 158 -7.28 -6.87 -2.72
N THR A 159 -7.11 -7.47 -3.91
CA THR A 159 -7.05 -6.73 -5.18
C THR A 159 -8.27 -5.82 -5.42
N ALA A 160 -9.49 -6.38 -5.38
CA ALA A 160 -10.72 -5.62 -5.61
C ALA A 160 -11.86 -6.10 -4.68
N PRO A 161 -11.95 -5.59 -3.44
CA PRO A 161 -13.10 -5.87 -2.58
C PRO A 161 -14.38 -5.22 -3.11
N GLY A 162 -15.49 -5.95 -3.05
CA GLY A 162 -16.81 -5.39 -3.33
C GLY A 162 -17.30 -4.46 -2.21
N ARG A 163 -18.36 -3.69 -2.48
CA ARG A 163 -18.88 -2.66 -1.54
C ARG A 163 -19.21 -3.22 -0.14
N GLY A 164 -19.83 -4.39 -0.07
CA GLY A 164 -20.16 -5.04 1.21
C GLY A 164 -18.91 -5.45 2.00
N GLN A 165 -17.84 -5.87 1.32
CA GLN A 165 -16.57 -6.23 1.95
C GLN A 165 -15.86 -4.97 2.47
N VAL A 166 -15.81 -3.90 1.67
CA VAL A 166 -15.28 -2.61 2.12
C VAL A 166 -16.01 -2.11 3.37
N ALA A 167 -17.34 -2.15 3.37
CA ALA A 167 -18.14 -1.76 4.53
C ALA A 167 -17.89 -2.65 5.76
N ALA A 168 -17.66 -3.95 5.58
CA ALA A 168 -17.31 -4.84 6.68
C ALA A 168 -15.93 -4.51 7.27
N TYR A 169 -14.91 -4.32 6.43
CA TYR A 169 -13.58 -3.89 6.86
C TYR A 169 -13.62 -2.54 7.59
N ALA A 170 -14.34 -1.56 7.05
CA ALA A 170 -14.48 -0.24 7.66
C ALA A 170 -15.14 -0.32 9.05
N ARG A 171 -16.20 -1.13 9.21
CA ARG A 171 -16.84 -1.35 10.52
C ARG A 171 -15.92 -1.99 11.55
N ALA A 172 -14.99 -2.84 11.10
CA ALA A 172 -13.97 -3.43 11.96
C ALA A 172 -12.78 -2.48 12.23
N GLY A 173 -12.84 -1.22 11.80
CA GLY A 173 -11.78 -0.24 12.00
C GLY A 173 -10.52 -0.50 11.16
N ALA A 174 -10.64 -1.27 10.07
CA ALA A 174 -9.50 -1.59 9.24
C ALA A 174 -8.96 -0.35 8.52
N VAL A 175 -7.63 -0.28 8.42
CA VAL A 175 -6.93 0.72 7.63
C VAL A 175 -6.84 0.25 6.19
N PHE A 176 -7.17 1.11 5.23
CA PHE A 176 -7.02 0.82 3.81
C PHE A 176 -5.73 1.42 3.26
N GLU A 177 -4.95 0.60 2.54
CA GLU A 177 -3.66 1.01 1.99
C GLU A 177 -3.64 0.63 0.50
N LEU A 178 -3.46 1.63 -0.37
CA LEU A 178 -3.45 1.45 -1.82
C LEU A 178 -2.02 1.30 -2.34
N VAL A 179 -1.74 0.15 -2.98
CA VAL A 179 -0.49 -0.09 -3.70
C VAL A 179 -0.78 -0.08 -5.19
N ASP A 180 -0.53 1.07 -5.82
CA ASP A 180 -0.77 1.29 -7.24
C ASP A 180 0.46 1.96 -7.89
N PRO A 181 1.25 1.22 -8.70
CA PRO A 181 2.39 1.78 -9.41
C PRO A 181 2.01 2.41 -10.77
N GLY A 182 0.72 2.42 -11.13
CA GLY A 182 0.19 2.93 -12.38
C GLY A 182 -0.09 1.83 -13.42
N ARG A 183 -1.05 2.13 -14.31
CA ARG A 183 -1.62 1.17 -15.27
C ARG A 183 -0.59 0.59 -16.22
N GLU A 184 0.27 1.47 -16.77
CA GLU A 184 1.32 1.07 -17.70
C GLU A 184 2.29 0.07 -17.06
N GLU A 185 2.70 0.34 -15.83
CA GLU A 185 3.60 -0.53 -15.06
C GLU A 185 2.96 -1.89 -14.76
N CYS A 186 1.68 -1.90 -14.36
CA CYS A 186 0.94 -3.14 -14.12
C CYS A 186 0.79 -3.97 -15.40
N LEU A 187 0.49 -3.36 -16.55
CA LEU A 187 0.41 -4.03 -17.85
C LEU A 187 1.77 -4.59 -18.28
N ARG A 188 2.84 -3.81 -18.11
CA ARG A 188 4.21 -4.23 -18.41
C ARG A 188 4.63 -5.46 -17.59
N ARG A 189 4.26 -5.51 -16.31
CA ARG A 189 4.51 -6.68 -15.44
C ARG A 189 3.65 -7.88 -15.84
N ALA A 190 2.37 -7.66 -16.15
CA ALA A 190 1.47 -8.72 -16.61
C ALA A 190 2.03 -9.40 -17.88
N ALA A 191 2.50 -8.63 -18.85
CA ALA A 191 3.06 -9.16 -20.10
C ALA A 191 4.33 -10.00 -19.91
N ARG A 192 5.12 -9.73 -18.86
CA ARG A 192 6.37 -10.44 -18.58
C ARG A 192 6.19 -11.69 -17.73
N GLU A 193 5.28 -11.64 -16.75
CA GLU A 193 5.28 -12.57 -15.61
C GLU A 193 3.97 -13.33 -15.44
N ARG A 194 2.94 -13.07 -16.27
CA ARG A 194 1.60 -13.63 -16.09
C ARG A 194 1.02 -14.16 -17.42
N PRO A 195 0.05 -15.08 -17.35
CA PRO A 195 -0.71 -15.49 -18.53
C PRO A 195 -1.37 -14.31 -19.23
N SER A 196 -1.49 -14.34 -20.56
CA SER A 196 -1.96 -13.21 -21.39
C SER A 196 -3.28 -12.58 -20.94
N GLN A 197 -4.19 -13.39 -20.39
CA GLN A 197 -5.48 -12.93 -19.84
C GLN A 197 -5.34 -11.94 -18.65
N TRP A 198 -4.20 -11.85 -17.97
CA TRP A 198 -3.99 -10.90 -16.86
C TRP A 198 -4.04 -9.44 -17.29
N ALA A 199 -3.71 -9.13 -18.55
CA ALA A 199 -3.83 -7.77 -19.06
C ALA A 199 -5.28 -7.25 -18.97
N ARG A 200 -6.26 -8.14 -19.19
CA ARG A 200 -7.69 -7.83 -19.00
C ARG A 200 -7.99 -7.53 -17.53
N TYR A 201 -7.52 -8.35 -16.59
CA TYR A 201 -7.76 -8.09 -15.16
C TYR A 201 -7.16 -6.76 -14.68
N VAL A 202 -5.99 -6.38 -15.23
CA VAL A 202 -5.41 -5.05 -14.98
C VAL A 202 -6.33 -3.96 -15.53
N ALA A 203 -6.76 -4.08 -16.80
CA ALA A 203 -7.64 -3.10 -17.43
C ALA A 203 -8.99 -2.94 -16.71
N ASP A 204 -9.62 -4.06 -16.33
CA ASP A 204 -10.90 -4.09 -15.63
C ASP A 204 -10.78 -3.38 -14.27
N TRP A 205 -9.67 -3.58 -13.54
CA TRP A 205 -9.44 -2.91 -12.25
C TRP A 205 -9.36 -1.38 -12.37
N TYR A 206 -8.69 -0.86 -13.41
CA TYR A 206 -8.62 0.60 -13.64
C TYR A 206 -9.92 1.18 -14.19
N THR A 207 -10.80 0.35 -14.75
CA THR A 207 -12.11 0.77 -15.26
C THR A 207 -13.10 0.94 -14.11
N ASP A 208 -13.10 0.03 -13.14
CA ASP A 208 -13.97 0.08 -11.95
C ASP A 208 -13.18 -0.24 -10.68
N PRO A 209 -12.33 0.69 -10.19
CA PRO A 209 -11.54 0.47 -8.99
C PRO A 209 -12.45 0.47 -7.73
N PRO A 210 -12.05 -0.26 -6.67
CA PRO A 210 -12.80 -0.27 -5.42
C PRO A 210 -13.00 1.14 -4.85
N ARG A 211 -14.23 1.44 -4.42
CA ARG A 211 -14.54 2.69 -3.71
C ARG A 211 -14.17 2.54 -2.25
N LEU A 212 -13.12 3.23 -1.83
CA LEU A 212 -12.65 3.22 -0.44
C LEU A 212 -13.40 4.27 0.40
N PRO A 213 -13.54 4.06 1.71
CA PRO A 213 -14.08 5.09 2.59
C PRO A 213 -13.14 6.30 2.56
N THR A 214 -13.71 7.51 2.47
CA THR A 214 -12.95 8.73 2.73
C THR A 214 -12.49 8.68 4.19
N SER A 215 -11.20 8.87 4.46
CA SER A 215 -10.69 8.92 5.82
C SER A 215 -11.39 10.05 6.59
N ALA A 216 -12.29 9.72 7.51
CA ALA A 216 -12.68 10.66 8.55
C ALA A 216 -11.46 10.91 9.44
N PRO A 217 -11.17 12.14 9.86
CA PRO A 217 -10.09 12.41 10.80
C PRO A 217 -10.34 11.57 12.05
N THR A 218 -9.38 10.72 12.38
CA THR A 218 -9.39 9.95 13.63
C THR A 218 -9.44 10.96 14.76
N ALA A 219 -10.58 11.08 15.44
CA ALA A 219 -10.66 11.86 16.65
C ALA A 219 -9.63 11.28 17.62
N ALA A 220 -8.68 12.12 18.04
CA ALA A 220 -7.72 11.74 19.07
C ALA A 220 -8.49 11.22 20.29
N PRO A 221 -8.04 10.14 20.94
CA PRO A 221 -8.63 9.74 22.21
C PRO A 221 -8.58 10.94 23.15
N SER A 222 -9.74 11.38 23.62
CA SER A 222 -9.80 12.48 24.59
C SER A 222 -8.98 12.05 25.79
N ALA A 223 -7.91 12.79 26.09
CA ALA A 223 -7.21 12.65 27.34
C ALA A 223 -8.23 12.87 28.46
N SER A 224 -8.65 11.78 29.11
CA SER A 224 -9.34 11.84 30.38
C SER A 224 -8.41 12.58 31.34
N ARG A 225 -8.81 13.79 31.70
CA ARG A 225 -8.20 14.56 32.78
C ARG A 225 -8.35 13.78 34.09
N TRP A 226 -7.29 13.83 34.88
CA TRP A 226 -7.21 13.48 36.29
C TRP A 226 -8.43 13.93 37.09
#